data_AF-A0A1A5YSA5-F1
#
_entry.id   AF-A0A1A5YSA5-F1
#
_cell.length_a   1.000
_cell.length_b   1.000
_cell.length_c   1.000
_cell.angle_alpha   90.00
_cell.angle_beta   90.00
_cell.angle_gamma   90.00
#
_symmetry.space_group_name_H-M   'P 1'
#
loop_
_entity.id
_entity.type
_entity.pdbx_description
1 polymer ?
#
loop_
_entity_poly.entity_id
_entity_poly.type
_entity_poly.pdbx_seq_one_letter_code
_entity_poly.pdbx_strand_id
1 'polypeptide(L)'
;MDIEHDSQSSDTNKRTYYISVQAGQILQSPEEAAYELVIRGSQEDVAKLEELFEELSSMDEAETFHFAKSPYGTAGDNEINRGSDDILLDIYRHLYQCGTDETKRHIATMGLF
;
A
#
# COMPACT_ATOMS: atom_id res chain seq x y z
N MET A 1 -5.09 45.08 16.64
CA MET A 1 -4.16 44.16 17.32
C MET A 1 -5.08 43.40 18.23
N ASP A 2 -5.58 42.24 17.85
CA ASP A 2 -4.83 41.06 17.41
C ASP A 2 -5.55 40.36 16.24
N ILE A 3 -4.78 39.98 15.22
CA ILE A 3 -5.24 39.11 14.13
C ILE A 3 -4.92 37.70 14.61
N GLU A 4 -5.94 36.97 15.07
CA GLU A 4 -5.83 35.53 15.29
C GLU A 4 -5.61 34.87 13.94
N HIS A 5 -4.34 34.57 13.64
CA HIS A 5 -3.94 33.67 12.57
C HIS A 5 -4.29 32.25 13.01
N ASP A 6 -5.56 31.90 12.92
CA ASP A 6 -5.99 30.51 12.97
C ASP A 6 -5.58 29.85 11.65
N SER A 7 -4.34 29.38 11.62
CA SER A 7 -3.89 28.40 10.63
C SER A 7 -4.48 27.04 11.02
N GLN A 8 -5.79 26.85 10.87
CA GLN A 8 -6.38 25.52 10.88
C GLN A 8 -5.94 24.78 9.61
N SER A 9 -4.84 24.04 9.77
CA SER A 9 -4.31 23.03 8.87
C SER A 9 -5.41 22.20 8.22
N SER A 10 -5.27 21.94 6.93
CA SER A 10 -6.12 21.10 6.07
C SER A 10 -6.13 19.59 6.46
N ASP A 11 -6.21 19.27 7.74
CA ASP A 11 -6.16 17.91 8.30
C ASP A 11 -7.57 17.33 8.60
N THR A 12 -8.64 18.10 8.39
CA THR A 12 -10.00 17.75 8.82
C THR A 12 -10.65 16.55 8.11
N ASN A 13 -10.01 15.97 7.09
CA ASN A 13 -10.54 14.80 6.37
C ASN A 13 -9.58 13.59 6.30
N LYS A 14 -8.45 13.63 7.02
CA LYS A 14 -7.53 12.48 7.09
C LYS A 14 -7.86 11.62 8.30
N ARG A 15 -7.90 10.31 8.10
CA ARG A 15 -8.14 9.32 9.17
C ARG A 15 -6.95 8.39 9.30
N THR A 16 -6.84 7.75 10.46
CA THR A 16 -5.82 6.74 10.70
C THR A 16 -6.32 5.41 10.15
N TYR A 17 -5.47 4.74 9.38
CA TYR A 17 -5.72 3.40 8.86
C TYR A 17 -4.54 2.50 9.16
N TYR A 18 -4.83 1.22 9.38
CA TYR A 18 -3.85 0.20 9.71
C TYR A 18 -3.75 -0.75 8.52
N ILE A 19 -2.55 -0.95 8.00
CA ILE A 19 -2.32 -1.62 6.74
C ILE A 19 -1.60 -2.94 7.01
N SER A 20 -2.17 -4.01 6.45
CA SER A 20 -1.56 -5.33 6.39
C SER A 20 -1.20 -5.60 4.94
N VAL A 21 0.07 -5.41 4.59
CA VAL A 21 0.54 -5.56 3.20
C VAL A 21 0.55 -7.02 2.83
N GLN A 22 0.95 -7.90 3.76
CA GLN A 22 0.94 -9.35 3.54
C GLN A 22 -0.47 -9.90 3.28
N ALA A 23 -1.48 -9.34 3.92
CA ALA A 23 -2.87 -9.75 3.73
C ALA A 23 -3.61 -8.93 2.65
N GLY A 24 -3.02 -7.85 2.14
CA GLY A 24 -3.69 -6.90 1.25
C GLY A 24 -4.89 -6.20 1.88
N GLN A 25 -4.82 -5.89 3.17
CA GLN A 25 -5.97 -5.36 3.93
C GLN A 25 -5.71 -3.94 4.49
N ILE A 26 -6.79 -3.15 4.50
CA ILE A 26 -6.85 -1.82 5.10
C ILE A 26 -7.90 -1.85 6.20
N LEU A 27 -7.46 -1.61 7.44
CA LEU A 27 -8.29 -1.68 8.64
C LEU A 27 -8.52 -0.27 9.19
N GLN A 28 -9.69 -0.06 9.79
CA GLN A 28 -10.02 1.19 10.46
C GLN A 28 -9.65 1.16 11.94
N SER A 29 -9.52 -0.04 12.51
CA SER A 29 -9.16 -0.28 13.90
C SER A 29 -8.07 -1.35 14.01
N PRO A 30 -7.12 -1.19 14.95
CA PRO A 30 -6.01 -2.13 15.14
C PRO A 30 -6.45 -3.48 15.72
N GLU A 31 -7.69 -3.57 16.21
CA GLU A 31 -8.27 -4.76 16.84
C GLU A 31 -8.94 -5.69 15.81
N GLU A 32 -9.10 -5.24 14.56
CA GLU A 32 -9.77 -6.02 13.51
C GLU A 32 -8.90 -7.19 13.03
N ALA A 33 -7.60 -6.93 12.82
CA ALA A 33 -6.62 -7.92 12.40
C ALA A 33 -5.19 -7.43 12.66
N ALA A 34 -4.22 -8.32 12.47
CA ALA A 34 -2.81 -7.95 12.52
C ALA A 34 -2.45 -6.99 11.37
N TYR A 35 -1.69 -5.94 11.70
CA TYR A 35 -1.22 -4.93 10.77
C TYR A 35 0.29 -4.73 10.92
N GLU A 36 0.88 -4.13 9.90
CA GLU A 36 2.34 -3.91 9.80
C GLU A 36 2.66 -2.41 9.78
N LEU A 37 1.81 -1.62 9.11
CA LEU A 37 2.04 -0.21 8.85
C LEU A 37 0.84 0.63 9.25
N VAL A 38 1.08 1.89 9.58
CA VAL A 38 0.03 2.86 9.94
C VAL A 38 0.13 4.09 9.06
N ILE A 39 -1.00 4.51 8.49
CA ILE A 39 -1.06 5.68 7.63
C ILE A 39 -2.08 6.70 8.13
N ARG A 40 -1.92 7.95 7.69
CA ARG A 40 -2.88 9.03 7.90
C ARG A 40 -3.27 9.62 6.54
N GLY A 41 -4.28 9.03 5.93
CA GLY A 41 -4.73 9.33 4.57
C GLY A 41 -6.18 9.80 4.51
N SER A 42 -6.58 10.36 3.37
CA SER A 42 -7.98 10.59 3.03
C SER A 42 -8.64 9.31 2.50
N GLN A 43 -9.93 9.37 2.21
CA GLN A 43 -10.63 8.27 1.55
C GLN A 43 -10.09 8.00 0.14
N GLU A 44 -9.52 9.00 -0.54
CA GLU A 44 -8.89 8.83 -1.86
C GLU A 44 -7.58 8.04 -1.74
N ASP A 45 -6.80 8.29 -0.68
CA ASP A 45 -5.58 7.51 -0.41
C ASP A 45 -5.89 6.04 -0.15
N VAL A 46 -6.99 5.77 0.57
CA VAL A 46 -7.47 4.40 0.83
C VAL A 46 -7.95 3.75 -0.45
N ALA A 47 -8.82 4.42 -1.23
CA ALA A 47 -9.31 3.88 -2.49
C ALA A 47 -8.18 3.54 -3.45
N LYS A 48 -7.10 4.35 -3.48
CA LYS A 48 -5.92 4.05 -4.29
C LYS A 48 -5.16 2.81 -3.80
N LEU A 49 -5.04 2.63 -2.48
CA LEU A 49 -4.43 1.42 -1.92
C LEU A 49 -5.27 0.17 -2.19
N GLU A 50 -6.60 0.28 -2.08
CA GLU A 50 -7.51 -0.83 -2.41
C GLU A 50 -7.34 -1.26 -3.88
N GLU A 51 -7.30 -0.30 -4.81
CA GLU A 51 -7.06 -0.56 -6.23
C GLU A 51 -5.72 -1.30 -6.45
N LEU A 52 -4.65 -0.84 -5.81
CA LEU A 52 -3.33 -1.48 -5.92
C LEU A 52 -3.31 -2.89 -5.32
N PHE A 53 -4.00 -3.13 -4.20
CA PHE A 53 -4.10 -4.46 -3.61
C PHE A 53 -4.92 -5.42 -4.47
N GLU A 54 -6.02 -4.95 -5.08
CA GLU A 54 -6.79 -5.75 -6.03
C GLU A 54 -5.97 -6.09 -7.28
N GLU A 55 -5.20 -5.12 -7.80
CA GLU A 55 -4.33 -5.35 -8.96
C GLU A 55 -3.24 -6.37 -8.65
N LEU A 56 -2.60 -6.27 -7.48
CA LEU A 56 -1.61 -7.23 -7.00
C LEU A 56 -2.20 -8.64 -6.86
N SER A 57 -3.39 -8.77 -6.26
CA SER A 57 -4.08 -10.06 -6.10
C SER A 57 -4.41 -10.68 -7.46
N SER A 58 -4.89 -9.87 -8.40
CA SER A 58 -5.23 -10.32 -9.75
C SER A 58 -4.00 -10.82 -10.51
N MET A 59 -2.85 -10.14 -10.35
CA MET A 59 -1.58 -10.61 -10.90
C MET A 59 -1.10 -11.92 -10.26
N ASP A 60 -1.14 -12.04 -8.93
CA ASP A 60 -0.71 -13.26 -8.23
C ASP A 60 -1.57 -14.48 -8.63
N GLU A 61 -2.88 -14.29 -8.77
CA GLU A 61 -3.78 -15.31 -9.31
C GLU A 61 -3.38 -15.71 -10.74
N ALA A 62 -3.15 -14.73 -11.62
CA ALA A 62 -2.72 -14.99 -12.98
C ALA A 62 -1.40 -15.81 -13.00
N GLU A 63 -0.41 -15.42 -12.19
CA GLU A 63 0.86 -16.15 -12.04
C GLU A 63 0.61 -17.60 -11.65
N THR A 64 -0.17 -17.84 -10.59
CA THR A 64 -0.55 -19.18 -10.13
C THR A 64 -1.18 -20.02 -11.25
N PHE A 65 -2.11 -19.45 -12.02
CA PHE A 65 -2.73 -20.14 -13.16
C PHE A 65 -1.74 -20.41 -14.30
N HIS A 66 -0.80 -19.49 -14.56
CA HIS A 66 0.25 -19.66 -15.57
C HIS A 66 1.19 -20.82 -15.21
N PHE A 67 1.69 -20.88 -13.96
CA PHE A 67 2.54 -21.96 -13.48
C PHE A 67 1.83 -23.33 -13.50
N ALA A 68 0.55 -23.36 -13.11
CA ALA A 68 -0.24 -24.60 -13.13
C ALA A 68 -0.43 -25.18 -14.55
N LYS A 69 -0.49 -24.31 -15.58
CA LYS A 69 -0.67 -24.74 -16.97
C LYS A 69 0.62 -25.04 -17.72
N SER A 70 1.74 -24.43 -17.35
CA SER A 70 2.99 -24.57 -18.10
C SER A 70 4.22 -24.57 -17.18
N PRO A 71 4.64 -25.74 -16.67
CA PRO A 71 5.77 -25.84 -15.75
C PRO A 71 7.15 -25.51 -16.35
N TYR A 72 7.24 -25.15 -17.64
CA TYR A 72 8.52 -24.94 -18.36
C TYR A 72 8.60 -23.63 -19.15
N GLY A 73 7.72 -22.64 -18.91
CA GLY A 73 7.67 -21.39 -19.66
C GLY A 73 8.41 -20.23 -18.99
N THR A 74 9.64 -19.92 -19.40
CA THR A 74 10.49 -18.89 -18.75
C THR A 74 10.28 -17.45 -19.26
N ALA A 75 9.62 -17.27 -20.42
CA ALA A 75 9.54 -15.96 -21.07
C ALA A 75 8.35 -15.10 -20.60
N GLY A 76 7.27 -15.72 -20.09
CA GLY A 76 6.12 -15.01 -19.51
C GLY A 76 6.34 -14.64 -18.03
N ASP A 77 6.95 -15.54 -17.26
CA ASP A 77 7.30 -15.36 -15.84
C ASP A 77 7.92 -13.99 -15.53
N ASN A 78 8.97 -13.61 -16.25
CA ASN A 78 9.74 -12.40 -15.95
C ASN A 78 9.02 -11.09 -16.29
N GLU A 79 7.94 -11.15 -17.08
CA GLU A 79 7.07 -10.00 -17.35
C GLU A 79 5.96 -9.91 -16.30
N ILE A 80 5.40 -11.04 -15.88
CA ILE A 80 4.34 -11.07 -14.87
C ILE A 80 4.90 -10.76 -13.47
N ASN A 81 6.03 -11.36 -13.09
CA ASN A 81 6.74 -11.02 -11.84
C ASN A 81 7.07 -9.52 -11.81
N ARG A 82 7.57 -8.97 -12.92
CA ARG A 82 7.87 -7.53 -12.99
C ARG A 82 6.65 -6.65 -12.74
N GLY A 83 5.49 -7.08 -13.23
CA GLY A 83 4.22 -6.41 -12.94
C GLY A 83 3.90 -6.42 -11.44
N SER A 84 3.97 -7.59 -10.81
CA SER A 84 3.72 -7.75 -9.37
C SER A 84 4.71 -6.94 -8.52
N ASP A 85 5.99 -6.93 -8.88
CA ASP A 85 7.04 -6.12 -8.24
C ASP A 85 6.79 -4.61 -8.38
N ASP A 86 6.40 -4.13 -9.56
CA ASP A 86 6.08 -2.70 -9.79
C ASP A 86 4.87 -2.26 -8.93
N ILE A 87 3.82 -3.08 -8.85
CA ILE A 87 2.63 -2.77 -8.02
C ILE A 87 3.00 -2.72 -6.54
N LEU A 88 3.77 -3.71 -6.05
CA LEU A 88 4.26 -3.70 -4.68
C LEU A 88 5.06 -2.43 -4.37
N LEU A 89 5.93 -2.01 -5.30
CA LEU A 89 6.69 -0.78 -5.16
C LEU A 89 5.77 0.45 -5.08
N ASP A 90 4.72 0.53 -5.91
CA ASP A 90 3.74 1.61 -5.86
C ASP A 90 2.94 1.63 -4.56
N ILE A 91 2.56 0.47 -4.01
CA ILE A 91 1.95 0.35 -2.68
C ILE A 91 2.89 0.96 -1.63
N TYR A 92 4.14 0.51 -1.56
CA TYR A 92 5.09 1.03 -0.57
C TYR A 92 5.42 2.52 -0.76
N ARG A 93 5.45 3.03 -2.00
CA ARG A 93 5.63 4.46 -2.27
C ARG A 93 4.43 5.27 -1.81
N HIS A 94 3.21 4.79 -2.01
CA HIS A 94 2.00 5.47 -1.53
C HIS A 94 1.92 5.44 0.00
N LEU A 95 2.23 4.29 0.61
CA LEU A 95 2.35 4.15 2.07
C LEU A 95 3.45 5.03 2.65
N TYR A 96 4.57 5.23 1.95
CA TYR A 96 5.61 6.15 2.38
C TYR A 96 5.13 7.60 2.34
N GLN A 97 4.35 8.00 1.34
CA GLN A 97 3.83 9.37 1.23
C GLN A 97 2.81 9.69 2.32
N CYS A 98 1.85 8.77 2.54
CA CYS A 98 0.73 8.97 3.46
C CYS A 98 0.95 8.35 4.85
N GLY A 99 2.10 7.70 5.06
CA GLY A 99 2.48 7.03 6.30
C GLY A 99 2.83 7.98 7.45
N THR A 100 2.71 7.45 8.66
CA THR A 100 3.29 8.07 9.87
C THR A 100 4.82 8.09 9.79
N ASP A 101 5.47 8.86 10.68
CA ASP A 101 6.93 8.87 10.78
C ASP A 101 7.51 7.47 11.03
N GLU A 102 6.80 6.64 11.79
CA GLU A 102 7.19 5.24 12.03
C GLU A 102 7.13 4.42 10.74
N THR A 103 6.02 4.49 9.99
CA THR A 103 5.85 3.82 8.70
C THR A 103 6.92 4.25 7.70
N LYS A 104 7.17 5.57 7.58
CA LYS A 104 8.22 6.11 6.71
C LYS A 104 9.59 5.58 7.07
N ARG A 105 9.92 5.57 8.37
CA ARG A 105 11.20 5.04 8.85
C ARG A 105 11.32 3.56 8.58
N HIS A 106 10.26 2.79 8.82
CA HIS A 106 10.23 1.35 8.58
C HIS A 106 10.47 1.05 7.09
N ILE A 107 9.75 1.72 6.21
CA ILE A 107 9.92 1.57 4.75
C ILE A 107 11.31 2.04 4.30
N ALA A 108 11.83 3.14 4.84
CA ALA A 108 13.18 3.61 4.52
C ALA A 108 14.27 2.60 4.94
N THR A 109 14.05 1.81 6.01
CA THR A 109 14.99 0.76 6.39
C THR A 109 14.95 -0.47 5.49
N MET A 110 13.91 -0.64 4.67
CA MET A 110 13.83 -1.73 3.70
C MET A 110 14.73 -1.51 2.48
N GLY A 111 15.12 -0.26 2.19
CA GLY A 111 15.97 0.07 1.04
C GLY A 111 15.26 -0.12 -0.31
N LEU A 112 13.94 0.05 -0.35
CA LEU A 112 13.12 -0.12 -1.56
C LEU A 112 13.30 1.00 -2.60
N PHE A 113 13.86 2.15 -2.20
CA PHE A 113 14.10 3.32 -3.05
C PHE A 113 15.33 4.12 -2.62
#